data_AF-A0A3D0RHU4-F1
#
_entry.id   AF-A0A3D0RHU4-F1
#
_cell.length_a   1.000
_cell.length_b   1.000
_cell.length_c   1.000
_cell.angle_alpha   90.00
_cell.angle_beta   90.00
_cell.angle_gamma   90.00
#
_symmetry.space_group_name_H-M   'P 1'
#
loop_
_entity.id
_entity.type
_entity.pdbx_description
1 polymer ?
#
loop_
_entity_poly.entity_id
_entity_poly.type
_entity_poly.pdbx_seq_one_letter_code
_entity_poly.pdbx_strand_id
1 'polypeptide(L)'
;EPDSWIPHGLDDAPGSEEAPVWITSDPAKRQIEAEFLFLLHGAEREDMASFERVFNLFDGRSEAQVGQARGQWAALRGQADTQMRYFAQDEAGKWEQRA
;
A
#
# COMPACT_ATOMS: atom_id res chain seq x y z
N GLU A 1 -18.33 0.08 6.03
CA GLU A 1 -19.52 -0.66 6.48
C GLU A 1 -19.48 -2.06 5.87
N PRO A 2 -19.88 -3.13 6.58
CA PRO A 2 -19.88 -4.48 6.02
C PRO A 2 -20.70 -4.60 4.72
N ASP A 3 -21.72 -3.75 4.56
CA ASP A 3 -22.61 -3.70 3.39
C ASP A 3 -22.29 -2.54 2.42
N SER A 4 -21.16 -1.85 2.57
CA SER A 4 -20.76 -0.82 1.60
C SER A 4 -20.13 -1.46 0.36
N TRP A 5 -20.58 -1.01 -0.82
CA TRP A 5 -19.92 -1.32 -2.08
C TRP A 5 -18.97 -0.19 -2.48
N ILE A 6 -17.74 -0.53 -2.84
CA ILE A 6 -16.73 0.40 -3.34
C ILE A 6 -16.44 0.03 -4.80
N PRO A 7 -16.76 0.91 -5.77
CA PRO A 7 -16.44 0.67 -7.17
C PRO A 7 -14.92 0.50 -7.34
N HIS A 8 -14.52 -0.59 -7.99
CA HIS A 8 -13.12 -0.90 -8.25
C HIS A 8 -12.92 -1.49 -9.64
N GLY A 9 -11.78 -1.16 -10.27
CA GLY A 9 -11.39 -1.63 -11.60
C GLY A 9 -10.17 -2.56 -11.55
N LEU A 10 -10.07 -3.44 -12.55
CA LEU A 10 -8.88 -4.25 -12.84
C LEU A 10 -8.22 -3.75 -14.14
N ASP A 11 -6.97 -4.13 -14.36
CA ASP A 11 -6.09 -3.70 -15.45
C ASP A 11 -6.65 -3.68 -16.88
N ASP A 12 -7.74 -4.40 -17.18
CA ASP A 12 -8.35 -4.44 -18.51
C ASP A 12 -9.90 -4.54 -18.43
N ALA A 13 -10.48 -4.15 -17.30
CA ALA A 13 -11.94 -4.15 -17.11
C ALA A 13 -12.57 -2.89 -17.76
N PRO A 14 -13.68 -3.01 -18.51
CA PRO A 14 -14.37 -1.84 -19.04
C PRO A 14 -14.75 -0.84 -17.94
N GLY A 15 -14.42 0.44 -18.13
CA GLY A 15 -14.71 1.50 -17.17
C GLY A 15 -13.79 1.52 -15.95
N SER A 16 -12.63 0.83 -15.99
CA SER A 16 -11.63 0.89 -14.91
C SER A 16 -11.05 2.29 -14.72
N GLU A 17 -11.04 3.10 -15.78
CA GLU A 17 -10.64 4.51 -15.78
C GLU A 17 -11.59 5.41 -14.96
N GLU A 18 -12.84 4.99 -14.78
CA GLU A 18 -13.85 5.69 -13.99
C GLU A 18 -13.90 5.19 -12.54
N ALA A 19 -13.19 4.09 -12.23
CA ALA A 19 -13.23 3.51 -10.89
C ALA A 19 -12.34 4.31 -9.92
N PRO A 20 -12.85 4.74 -8.76
CA PRO A 20 -12.04 5.46 -7.76
C PRO A 20 -10.97 4.56 -7.11
N VAL A 21 -11.11 3.24 -7.24
CA VAL A 21 -10.15 2.24 -6.79
C VAL A 21 -9.74 1.39 -7.98
N TRP A 22 -8.44 1.17 -8.14
CA TRP A 22 -7.89 0.33 -9.20
C TRP A 22 -6.93 -0.69 -8.60
N ILE A 23 -7.04 -1.94 -9.05
CA ILE A 23 -6.27 -3.08 -8.56
C ILE A 23 -5.47 -3.65 -9.73
N THR A 24 -4.15 -3.72 -9.51
CA THR A 24 -3.19 -4.18 -10.52
C THR A 24 -2.18 -5.13 -9.92
N SER A 25 -1.66 -6.04 -10.74
CA SER A 25 -0.43 -6.78 -10.45
C SER A 25 0.79 -6.23 -11.20
N ASP A 26 0.59 -5.22 -12.06
CA ASP A 26 1.63 -4.56 -12.84
C ASP A 26 1.97 -3.20 -12.22
N PRO A 27 3.09 -3.06 -11.51
CA PRO A 27 3.47 -1.82 -10.85
C PRO A 27 3.75 -0.67 -11.82
N ALA A 28 3.97 -0.95 -13.11
CA ALA A 28 4.23 0.07 -14.11
C ALA A 28 2.94 0.74 -14.61
N LYS A 29 1.77 0.12 -14.45
CA LYS A 29 0.50 0.70 -14.87
C LYS A 29 0.06 1.81 -13.89
N ARG A 30 -0.70 2.78 -14.42
CA ARG A 30 -1.38 3.83 -13.64
C ARG A 30 -2.61 4.29 -14.42
N GLN A 31 -3.75 3.63 -14.19
CA GLN A 31 -4.99 3.92 -14.94
C GLN A 31 -5.79 5.08 -14.36
N ILE A 32 -5.53 5.44 -13.11
CA ILE A 32 -6.22 6.50 -12.38
C ILE A 32 -5.24 7.45 -11.69
N GLU A 33 -5.70 8.68 -11.45
CA GLU A 33 -4.97 9.66 -10.64
C GLU A 33 -5.23 9.42 -9.14
N ALA A 34 -4.73 8.30 -8.61
CA ALA A 34 -4.90 7.95 -7.20
C ALA A 34 -4.01 8.81 -6.27
N GLU A 35 -4.59 9.30 -5.18
CA GLU A 35 -3.88 9.97 -4.08
C GLU A 35 -3.17 8.98 -3.16
N PHE A 36 -3.71 7.76 -3.04
CA PHE A 36 -3.22 6.72 -2.14
C PHE A 36 -2.79 5.47 -2.89
N LEU A 37 -1.69 4.86 -2.46
CA LEU A 37 -1.17 3.60 -2.98
C LEU A 37 -1.14 2.54 -1.88
N PHE A 38 -1.65 1.35 -2.18
CA PHE A 38 -1.54 0.18 -1.32
C PHE A 38 -0.65 -0.86 -1.98
N LEU A 39 0.48 -1.15 -1.35
CA LEU A 39 1.42 -2.19 -1.76
C LEU A 39 1.14 -3.45 -0.94
N LEU A 40 0.96 -4.56 -1.63
CA LEU A 40 0.69 -5.87 -1.04
C LEU A 40 1.83 -6.84 -1.38
N HIS A 41 2.08 -7.80 -0.49
CA HIS A 41 3.02 -8.90 -0.73
C HIS A 41 4.42 -8.44 -1.18
N GLY A 42 4.88 -7.31 -0.65
CA GLY A 42 6.20 -6.78 -0.98
C GLY A 42 6.32 -6.21 -2.38
N ALA A 43 5.20 -5.85 -3.02
CA ALA A 43 5.20 -5.07 -4.26
C ALA A 43 6.01 -3.79 -4.07
N GLU A 44 6.73 -3.40 -5.11
CA GLU A 44 7.55 -2.19 -5.15
C GLU A 44 7.16 -1.33 -6.34
N ARG A 45 7.36 -0.03 -6.19
CA ARG A 45 7.06 0.97 -7.21
C ARG A 45 8.07 2.10 -7.11
N GLU A 46 8.61 2.55 -8.24
CA GLU A 46 9.67 3.57 -8.25
C GLU A 46 9.13 4.98 -7.95
N ASP A 47 7.92 5.31 -8.42
CA ASP A 47 7.31 6.64 -8.30
C ASP A 47 6.43 6.82 -7.06
N MET A 48 6.76 6.15 -5.94
CA MET A 48 6.02 6.24 -4.67
C MET A 48 5.86 7.68 -4.15
N ALA A 49 6.80 8.56 -4.42
CA ALA A 49 6.76 9.97 -4.03
C ALA A 49 5.66 10.78 -4.75
N SER A 50 5.04 10.24 -5.80
CA SER A 50 3.94 10.89 -6.53
C SER A 50 2.57 10.69 -5.87
N PHE A 51 2.49 9.92 -4.78
CA PHE A 51 1.27 9.67 -4.02
C PHE A 51 1.31 10.48 -2.71
N GLU A 52 0.15 10.94 -2.24
CA GLU A 52 0.05 11.62 -0.94
C GLU A 52 0.38 10.65 0.21
N ARG A 53 -0.02 9.38 0.08
CA ARG A 53 0.30 8.35 1.06
C ARG A 53 0.47 6.98 0.42
N VAL A 54 1.51 6.27 0.87
CA VAL A 54 1.76 4.88 0.52
C VAL A 54 1.56 4.01 1.76
N PHE A 55 0.75 2.96 1.60
CA PHE A 55 0.51 1.93 2.60
C PHE A 55 1.22 0.66 2.17
N ASN A 56 2.24 0.26 2.91
CA ASN A 56 2.90 -1.03 2.71
C ASN A 56 2.28 -2.06 3.66
N LEU A 57 1.49 -2.99 3.13
CA LEU A 57 0.77 -3.99 3.91
C LEU A 57 1.46 -5.36 3.76
N PHE A 58 1.72 -5.99 4.91
CA PHE A 58 2.39 -7.27 5.00
C PHE A 58 1.87 -8.09 6.19
N ASP A 59 1.98 -9.41 6.12
CA ASP A 59 1.62 -10.28 7.25
C ASP A 59 2.72 -10.24 8.31
N GLY A 60 2.43 -9.61 9.46
CA GLY A 60 3.34 -9.54 10.61
C GLY A 60 3.72 -10.89 11.24
N ARG A 61 3.01 -11.98 10.88
CA ARG A 61 3.31 -13.35 11.31
C ARG A 61 4.24 -14.08 10.33
N SER A 62 4.50 -13.51 9.16
CA SER A 62 5.42 -14.07 8.16
C SER A 62 6.79 -13.41 8.31
N GLU A 63 7.78 -14.16 8.81
CA GLU A 63 9.15 -13.66 8.96
C GLU A 63 9.74 -13.15 7.63
N ALA A 64 9.42 -13.81 6.51
CA ALA A 64 9.87 -13.41 5.18
C ALA A 64 9.31 -12.03 4.80
N GLN A 65 8.00 -11.81 4.97
CA GLN A 65 7.38 -10.52 4.64
C GLN A 65 7.82 -9.41 5.61
N VAL A 66 8.00 -9.71 6.90
CA VAL A 66 8.56 -8.76 7.88
C VAL A 66 9.99 -8.37 7.49
N GLY A 67 10.82 -9.33 7.06
CA GLY A 67 12.17 -9.07 6.57
C GLY A 67 12.18 -8.13 5.36
N GLN A 68 11.32 -8.40 4.37
CA GLN A 68 11.18 -7.55 3.19
C GLN A 68 10.71 -6.14 3.55
N ALA A 69 9.66 -6.02 4.36
CA ALA A 69 9.14 -4.72 4.80
C ALA A 69 10.18 -3.90 5.58
N ARG A 70 11.04 -4.55 6.38
CA ARG A 70 12.18 -3.89 7.03
C ARG A 70 13.20 -3.36 6.02
N GLY A 71 13.48 -4.11 4.96
CA GLY A 71 14.35 -3.66 3.87
C GLY A 71 13.78 -2.42 3.15
N GLN A 72 12.50 -2.48 2.79
CA GLN A 72 11.78 -1.36 2.18
C GLN A 72 11.74 -0.14 3.10
N TRP A 73 11.47 -0.34 4.39
CA TRP A 73 11.53 0.73 5.39
C TRP A 73 12.92 1.39 5.45
N ALA A 74 13.99 0.58 5.47
CA ALA A 74 15.35 1.10 5.53
C ALA A 74 15.71 1.91 4.27
N ALA A 75 15.26 1.49 3.08
CA ALA A 75 15.49 2.19 1.83
C ALA A 75 14.77 3.55 1.74
N LEU A 76 13.61 3.66 2.38
CA LEU A 76 12.81 4.90 2.39
C LEU A 76 13.24 5.86 3.51
N ARG A 77 13.81 5.33 4.59
CA ARG A 77 14.22 6.13 5.75
C ARG A 77 15.27 7.16 5.35
N GLY A 78 14.98 8.43 5.62
CA GLY A 78 15.90 9.53 5.36
C GLY A 78 15.79 10.14 3.96
N GLN A 79 14.86 9.66 3.13
CA GLN A 79 14.43 10.41 1.96
C GLN A 79 13.79 11.73 2.42
N ALA A 80 14.17 12.84 1.77
CA ALA A 80 13.58 14.14 2.06
C ALA A 80 12.06 14.08 1.86
N ASP A 81 11.32 14.79 2.71
CA ASP A 81 9.87 14.91 2.66
C ASP A 81 9.05 13.61 2.87
N THR A 82 9.70 12.48 3.19
CA THR A 82 9.01 11.23 3.52
C THR A 82 8.75 11.11 5.03
N GLN A 83 7.48 11.15 5.43
CA GLN A 83 7.07 10.84 6.80
C GLN A 83 6.71 9.36 6.93
N MET A 84 7.41 8.64 7.80
CA MET A 84 7.20 7.21 8.00
C MET A 84 6.48 6.93 9.31
N ARG A 85 5.52 6.00 9.29
CA ARG A 85 4.83 5.50 10.48
C ARG A 85 4.61 4.00 10.34
N TYR A 86 4.76 3.27 11.44
CA TYR A 86 4.54 1.84 11.51
C TYR A 86 3.40 1.54 12.46
N PHE A 87 2.40 0.81 11.99
CA PHE A 87 1.28 0.33 12.77
C PHE A 87 1.27 -1.18 12.81
N ALA A 88 0.91 -1.76 13.95
CA ALA A 88 0.71 -3.20 14.11
C ALA A 88 -0.42 -3.48 15.08
N GLN A 89 -1.00 -4.68 14.99
CA GLN A 89 -1.96 -5.14 15.99
C GLN A 89 -1.25 -5.61 17.26
N ASP A 90 -1.83 -5.30 18.41
CA ASP A 90 -1.51 -5.91 19.70
C ASP A 90 -2.11 -7.32 19.82
N GLU A 91 -1.89 -7.98 20.97
CA GLU A 91 -2.42 -9.33 21.23
C GLU A 91 -3.96 -9.39 21.25
N ALA A 92 -4.62 -8.25 21.48
CA ALA A 92 -6.08 -8.13 21.45
C ALA A 92 -6.61 -7.75 20.05
N GLY A 93 -5.74 -7.63 19.05
CA GLY A 93 -6.10 -7.27 17.68
C GLY A 93 -6.28 -5.76 17.44
N LYS A 94 -5.99 -4.91 18.43
CA LYS A 94 -6.09 -3.46 18.31
C LYS A 94 -4.85 -2.90 17.61
N TRP A 95 -5.05 -1.99 16.67
CA TRP A 95 -3.96 -1.30 15.98
C TRP A 95 -3.32 -0.21 16.85
N GLU A 96 -1.99 -0.21 16.92
CA GLU A 96 -1.18 0.80 17.60
C GLU A 96 -0.03 1.27 16.71
N GLN A 97 0.35 2.55 16.83
CA GLN A 97 1.55 3.05 16.19
C GLN A 97 2.78 2.64 17.02
N ARG A 98 3.73 1.95 16.40
CA ARG A 98 4.96 1.45 17.04
C ARG A 98 6.21 2.23 16.65
N ALA A 99 6.19 2.93 15.51
CA ALA A 99 7.24 3.86 15.08
C ALA A 99 6.65 4.97 14.21
#